data_AF-A0A371AV22-F1
#
_entry.id   AF-A0A371AV22-F1
#
_cell.length_a   1.000
_cell.length_b   1.000
_cell.length_c   1.000
_cell.angle_alpha   90.00
_cell.angle_beta   90.00
_cell.angle_gamma   90.00
#
_symmetry.space_group_name_H-M   'P 1'
#
loop_
_entity.id
_entity.type
_entity.pdbx_description
1 polymer ?
#
loop_
_entity_poly.entity_id
_entity_poly.type
_entity_poly.pdbx_seq_one_letter_code
_entity_poly.pdbx_strand_id
1 'polypeptide(L)' 'MNKTKNLNRDVFVRVDTLMNELKISKALAYRLMKEMNDELRSQGYLTISGRVPKAYYHARFFGMGVEKS' A
#
# COMPACT_ATOMS: atom_id res chain seq x y z
N MET A 1 -6.41 2.12 32.80
CA MET A 1 -6.78 3.28 31.98
C MET A 1 -6.79 2.85 30.52
N ASN A 2 -7.99 2.61 30.00
CA ASN A 2 -8.24 1.95 28.72
C ASN A 2 -7.85 2.87 27.55
N LYS A 3 -6.89 2.44 26.73
CA LYS A 3 -6.89 2.79 25.31
C LYS A 3 -6.93 1.50 24.53
N THR A 4 -8.14 1.02 24.30
CA THR A 4 -8.47 0.15 23.18
C THR A 4 -7.88 0.82 21.94
N LYS A 5 -6.66 0.43 21.56
CA LYS A 5 -6.04 0.87 20.31
C LYS A 5 -7.02 0.43 19.24
N ASN A 6 -7.70 1.40 18.63
CA ASN A 6 -8.48 1.21 17.43
C ASN A 6 -7.69 0.26 16.52
N LEU A 7 -8.22 -0.95 16.26
CA LEU A 7 -7.79 -1.80 15.16
C LEU A 7 -8.23 -1.12 13.86
N ASN A 8 -7.72 0.09 13.61
CA ASN A 8 -7.80 0.70 12.30
C ASN A 8 -6.73 -0.04 11.50
N ARG A 9 -7.09 -1.23 11.02
CA ARG A 9 -6.29 -2.00 10.08
C ARG A 9 -6.17 -1.08 8.86
N ASP A 10 -5.07 -0.34 8.75
CA ASP A 10 -4.83 0.53 7.62
C ASP A 10 -4.62 -0.38 6.40
N VAL A 11 -5.75 -0.69 5.74
CA VAL A 11 -5.85 -1.62 4.62
C VAL A 11 -5.21 -1.04 3.37
N PHE A 12 -4.93 0.27 3.36
CA PHE A 12 -4.28 0.97 2.27
C PHE A 12 -2.97 1.59 2.72
N VAL A 13 -2.00 1.55 1.82
CA VAL A 13 -0.76 2.32 1.93
C VAL A 13 -1.00 3.68 1.29
N ARG A 14 -0.42 4.73 1.90
CA ARG A 14 -0.42 6.12 1.42
C ARG A 14 0.99 6.57 1.07
N VAL A 15 1.10 7.68 0.36
CA VAL A 15 2.39 8.27 -0.06
C VAL A 15 3.32 8.47 1.13
N ASP A 16 2.80 8.97 2.25
CA ASP A 16 3.59 9.22 3.46
C ASP A 16 4.16 7.91 4.03
N THR A 17 3.40 6.82 3.97
CA THR A 17 3.86 5.48 4.38
C THR A 17 5.02 5.02 3.48
N LEU A 18 4.88 5.15 2.15
CA LEU A 18 5.94 4.80 1.20
C LEU A 18 7.22 5.60 1.45
N MET A 19 7.10 6.91 1.64
CA MET A 19 8.25 7.77 1.93
C MET A 19 8.96 7.36 3.21
N ASN A 20 8.19 7.06 4.26
CA ASN A 20 8.74 6.71 5.57
C ASN A 20 9.37 5.32 5.60
N GLU A 21 8.74 4.34 4.97
CA GLU A 21 9.22 2.94 4.94
C GLU A 21 10.39 2.76 3.97
N LEU A 22 10.29 3.33 2.76
CA LEU A 22 11.30 3.15 1.72
C LEU A 22 12.38 4.24 1.70
N LYS A 23 12.25 5.29 2.53
CA LYS A 23 13.17 6.44 2.59
C LYS A 23 13.35 7.15 1.23
N ILE A 24 12.24 7.32 0.51
CA ILE A 24 12.21 7.91 -0.84
C ILE A 24 11.57 9.30 -0.87
N SER A 25 11.83 10.05 -1.94
CA SER A 25 11.19 11.34 -2.18
C SER A 25 9.68 11.18 -2.45
N LYS A 26 8.93 12.25 -2.16
CA LYS A 26 7.48 12.33 -2.43
C LYS A 26 7.16 12.08 -3.90
N ALA A 27 7.96 12.64 -4.82
CA ALA A 27 7.78 12.46 -6.25
C ALA A 27 7.96 10.99 -6.69
N LEU A 28 8.94 10.27 -6.13
CA LEU A 28 9.11 8.84 -6.41
C LEU A 28 7.96 8.02 -5.81
N ALA A 29 7.51 8.34 -4.60
CA ALA A 29 6.39 7.65 -3.97
C ALA A 29 5.08 7.76 -4.79
N TYR A 30 4.75 8.94 -5.34
CA TYR A 30 3.60 9.08 -6.23
C TYR A 30 3.73 8.26 -7.52
N ARG A 31 4.93 8.20 -8.11
CA ARG A 31 5.17 7.38 -9.31
C ARG A 31 4.94 5.91 -9.04
N LEU A 32 5.49 5.38 -7.94
CA LEU A 32 5.29 3.99 -7.53
C LEU A 32 3.82 3.68 -7.24
N MET A 33 3.09 4.60 -6.59
CA MET A 33 1.65 4.43 -6.39
C MET A 33 0.86 4.39 -7.68
N LYS A 34 1.21 5.23 -8.65
CA LYS A 34 0.57 5.22 -9.96
C LYS A 34 0.84 3.90 -10.66
N GLU A 35 2.07 3.44 -10.68
CA GLU A 35 2.47 2.15 -11.27
C GLU A 35 1.71 0.98 -10.65
N MET A 36 1.65 0.89 -9.31
CA MET A 36 0.88 -0.14 -8.62
C MET A 36 -0.61 -0.08 -8.93
N ASN A 37 -1.20 1.11 -9.05
CA ASN A 37 -2.61 1.25 -9.43
C ASN A 37 -2.86 0.92 -10.92
N ASP A 38 -1.90 1.17 -11.79
CA ASP A 38 -1.99 0.80 -13.20
C ASP A 38 -1.88 -0.73 -13.35
N GLU A 39 -1.01 -1.40 -12.59
CA GLU A 39 -0.91 -2.86 -12.50
C GLU A 39 -2.19 -3.49 -11.95
N LEU A 40 -2.76 -2.96 -10.88
CA LEU A 40 -4.02 -3.45 -10.32
C LEU A 40 -5.19 -3.25 -11.29
N ARG A 41 -5.23 -2.12 -11.99
CA ARG A 41 -6.24 -1.84 -13.02
C ARG A 41 -6.14 -2.83 -14.18
N SER A 42 -4.92 -3.16 -14.64
CA SER A 42 -4.74 -4.12 -15.73
C SER A 42 -5.16 -5.55 -15.35
N GLN A 43 -5.13 -5.88 -14.06
CA GLN A 43 -5.65 -7.14 -13.50
C GLN A 43 -7.18 -7.12 -13.28
N GLY A 44 -7.87 -6.03 -13.62
CA GLY A 44 -9.32 -5.89 -13.48
C GLY A 44 -9.81 -5.37 -12.13
N TYR A 45 -8.91 -4.92 -11.25
CA TYR A 45 -9.30 -4.30 -9.98
C TYR A 45 -9.67 -2.83 -10.13
N LEU A 46 -10.57 -2.36 -9.27
CA LEU A 46 -10.80 -0.94 -9.08
C LEU A 46 -9.65 -0.31 -8.27
N THR A 47 -9.25 0.89 -8.66
CA THR A 47 -8.12 1.60 -8.04
C THR A 47 -8.49 3.03 -7.68
N ILE A 48 -7.81 3.56 -6.66
CA ILE A 48 -8.00 4.92 -6.15
C ILE A 48 -6.62 5.60 -6.14
N SER A 49 -6.51 6.74 -6.83
CA SER A 49 -5.27 7.51 -6.83
C SER A 49 -4.80 7.83 -5.40
N GLY A 50 -3.50 7.65 -5.15
CA GLY A 50 -2.89 7.88 -3.83
C GLY A 50 -3.18 6.79 -2.78
N ARG A 51 -3.84 5.69 -3.15
CA ARG A 51 -4.07 4.53 -2.28
C ARG A 51 -3.71 3.24 -3.00
N VAL A 52 -3.07 2.33 -2.29
CA VAL A 52 -2.76 0.97 -2.78
C VAL A 52 -3.07 -0.03 -1.67
N PRO A 53 -3.73 -1.17 -1.94
CA PRO A 53 -3.95 -2.20 -0.93
C PRO A 53 -2.64 -2.64 -0.28
N LYS A 54 -2.59 -2.63 1.06
CA LYS A 54 -1.40 -2.99 1.84
C LYS A 54 -0.91 -4.41 1.55
N ALA A 55 -1.83 -5.35 1.38
CA ALA A 55 -1.49 -6.73 1.00
C ALA A 55 -0.74 -6.78 -0.35
N TYR A 56 -1.22 -6.05 -1.36
CA TYR A 56 -0.58 -6.00 -2.67
C TYR A 56 0.79 -5.31 -2.61
N TYR A 57 0.90 -4.18 -1.90
CA TYR A 57 2.19 -3.51 -1.68
C TYR A 57 3.22 -4.47 -1.05
N HIS A 58 2.84 -5.19 0.00
CA HIS A 58 3.74 -6.12 0.67
C HIS A 58 4.16 -7.30 -0.22
N ALA A 59 3.21 -7.88 -0.96
CA ALA A 59 3.50 -8.94 -1.91
C ALA A 59 4.46 -8.45 -3.01
N ARG A 60 4.23 -7.25 -3.55
CA ARG A 60 5.00 -6.67 -4.66
C ARG A 60 6.43 -6.29 -4.28
N PHE A 61 6.64 -5.76 -3.08
CA PHE A 61 7.95 -5.27 -2.63
C PHE A 61 8.76 -6.28 -1.81
N PHE A 62 8.11 -7.09 -0.98
CA PHE A 62 8.79 -7.97 -0.04
C PHE A 62 8.58 -9.46 -0.35
N GLY A 63 7.85 -9.80 -1.41
CA GLY A 63 7.54 -11.19 -1.76
C GLY A 63 6.68 -11.90 -0.69
N MET A 64 6.08 -11.15 0.23
CA MET A 64 5.19 -11.72 1.25
C MET A 64 3.88 -12.12 0.58
N GLY A 65 3.80 -13.39 0.18
CA GLY A 65 2.53 -14.01 -0.18
C GLY A 65 1.57 -13.89 0.99
N VAL A 66 0.31 -13.58 0.72
CA VAL A 66 -0.75 -13.73 1.73
C VAL A 66 -0.77 -15.21 2.07
N GLU A 67 -0.14 -15.61 3.17
CA GLU A 67 -0.31 -16.92 3.79
C GLU A 67 -1.82 -17.14 3.91
N LYS A 68 -2.39 -17.97 3.02
CA LYS A 68 -3.78 -18.36 3.11
C LYS A 68 -3.89 -19.28 4.32
N SER A 69 -4.27 -18.72 5.46
CA SER A 69 -4.79 -19.48 6.60
C SER A 69 -6.10 -20.15 6.23
#